data_AF-A0AAT9HAR9-F1
#
_entry.id   AF-A0AAT9HAR9-F1
#
_cell.length_a   1.000
_cell.length_b   1.000
_cell.length_c   1.000
_cell.angle_alpha   90.00
_cell.angle_beta   90.00
_cell.angle_gamma   90.00
#
_symmetry.space_group_name_H-M   'P 1'
#
loop_
_entity.id
_entity.type
_entity.pdbx_description
1 polymer ?
#
loop_
_entity_poly.entity_id
_entity_poly.type
_entity_poly.pdbx_seq_one_letter_code
_entity_poly.pdbx_strand_id
1 'polypeptide(L)'
;MSASELSTDLTETRPLERRVDTLLRMETEDGSFVLAVESQTNPSPHKPASWAYYLSHVYAKYGVPPVLLVVCPDRKTAAWAAQQFDIGPRQWPSLTLRPLVLGPDELPVIDSPDEAARDIPLTILSAALHRCEPEADAILNALAKALKSLSDDDESTAGTFIELMEQGLGMTRAADLWRHLMAVDLSFFQSQTAQQLRAEGRAEGRAEGRAKDILVLLSHRGVDITEDDRDRIADCGDPEVLSLWFTRAITATTAAEVFTDATG
;
A
#
# COMPACT_ATOMS: atom_id res chain seq x y z
N MET A 1 38.18 -30.82 0.60
CA MET A 1 37.91 -29.40 0.34
C MET A 1 38.19 -29.17 -1.13
N SER A 2 37.18 -28.85 -1.92
CA SER A 2 37.31 -28.47 -3.34
C SER A 2 37.07 -26.97 -3.46
N ALA A 3 37.82 -26.30 -4.34
CA ALA A 3 37.65 -24.89 -4.64
C ALA A 3 37.47 -24.71 -6.14
N SER A 4 36.52 -23.87 -6.52
CA SER A 4 36.31 -23.42 -7.90
C SER A 4 36.49 -21.91 -7.94
N GLU A 5 37.29 -21.43 -8.88
CA GLU A 5 37.48 -20.01 -9.08
C GLU A 5 36.20 -19.37 -9.62
N LEU A 6 35.82 -18.24 -9.05
CA LEU A 6 34.72 -17.39 -9.51
C LEU A 6 35.32 -16.13 -10.15
N SER A 7 34.57 -15.51 -11.06
CA SER A 7 34.96 -14.21 -11.63
C SER A 7 35.22 -13.19 -10.52
N THR A 8 36.35 -12.49 -10.60
CA THR A 8 36.67 -11.35 -9.73
C THR A 8 35.96 -10.07 -10.17
N ASP A 9 35.45 -10.05 -11.40
CA ASP A 9 34.56 -8.99 -11.87
C ASP A 9 33.18 -9.18 -11.24
N LEU A 10 32.91 -8.35 -10.23
CA LEU A 10 31.63 -8.27 -9.52
C LEU A 10 30.69 -7.22 -10.13
N THR A 11 31.03 -6.68 -11.30
CA THR A 11 30.23 -5.65 -11.96
C THR A 11 28.87 -6.21 -12.35
N GLU A 12 27.82 -5.58 -11.84
CA GLU A 12 26.44 -5.93 -12.18
C GLU A 12 25.95 -5.02 -13.30
N THR A 13 25.86 -5.54 -14.51
CA THR A 13 25.40 -4.81 -15.71
C THR A 13 23.89 -4.83 -15.89
N ARG A 14 23.17 -5.51 -14.98
CA ARG A 14 21.72 -5.46 -14.90
C ARG A 14 21.33 -4.28 -14.02
N PRO A 15 20.31 -3.47 -14.40
CA PRO A 15 19.77 -2.47 -13.48
C PRO A 15 19.22 -3.20 -12.25
N LEU A 16 19.99 -3.16 -11.17
CA LEU A 16 19.61 -3.74 -9.89
C LEU A 16 18.68 -2.73 -9.21
N GLU A 17 17.43 -2.70 -9.66
CA GLU A 17 16.40 -1.92 -9.00
C GLU A 17 16.00 -2.60 -7.69
N ARG A 18 16.72 -2.26 -6.63
CA ARG A 18 16.33 -2.63 -5.28
C ARG A 18 15.95 -1.38 -4.51
N ARG A 19 14.65 -1.21 -4.32
CA ARG A 19 14.06 -0.13 -3.53
C ARG A 19 13.80 -0.65 -2.13
N VAL A 20 14.24 0.11 -1.14
CA VAL A 20 13.65 0.05 0.20
C VAL A 20 12.33 0.79 0.16
N ASP A 21 11.34 0.36 0.94
CA ASP A 21 10.02 1.00 0.94
C ASP A 21 10.10 2.45 1.43
N THR A 22 10.97 2.71 2.41
CA THR A 22 11.27 4.07 2.88
C THR A 22 12.71 4.19 3.34
N LEU A 23 13.36 5.33 3.05
CA LEU A 23 14.70 5.65 3.51
C LEU A 23 14.71 7.05 4.11
N LEU A 24 15.03 7.16 5.39
CA LEU A 24 15.03 8.43 6.14
C LEU A 24 16.40 8.69 6.74
N ARG A 25 16.84 9.95 6.73
CA ARG A 25 17.98 10.39 7.54
C ARG A 25 17.44 10.90 8.87
N MET A 26 17.90 10.30 9.95
CA MET A 26 17.52 10.65 11.31
C MET A 26 18.66 11.46 11.93
N GLU A 27 18.31 12.56 12.58
CA GLU A 27 19.22 13.43 13.34
C GLU A 27 18.86 13.34 14.82
N THR A 28 19.83 13.04 15.67
CA THR A 28 19.65 12.91 17.11
C THR A 28 20.77 13.64 17.85
N GLU A 29 20.63 13.84 19.15
CA GLU A 29 21.69 14.44 19.98
C GLU A 29 23.00 13.63 19.93
N ASP A 30 22.90 12.31 19.78
CA ASP A 30 24.03 11.37 19.72
C ASP A 30 24.61 11.18 18.30
N GLY A 31 24.04 11.86 17.29
CA GLY A 31 24.50 11.83 15.90
C GLY A 31 23.42 11.45 14.89
N SER A 32 23.84 11.25 13.64
CA SER A 32 22.95 10.94 12.52
C SER A 32 23.00 9.47 12.12
N PHE A 33 21.87 8.88 11.76
CA PHE A 33 21.79 7.54 11.17
C PHE A 33 20.79 7.52 9.99
N VAL A 34 20.88 6.49 9.14
CA VAL A 34 19.90 6.27 8.05
C VAL A 34 18.97 5.13 8.44
N LEU A 35 17.68 5.40 8.52
CA LEU A 35 16.64 4.41 8.77
C LEU A 35 16.10 3.88 7.43
N ALA A 36 16.33 2.61 7.14
CA ALA A 36 15.69 1.87 6.07
C ALA A 36 14.48 1.12 6.64
N VAL A 37 13.28 1.39 6.12
CA VAL A 37 12.05 0.71 6.51
C VAL A 37 11.64 -0.26 5.41
N GLU A 38 11.29 -1.48 5.81
CA GLU A 38 10.82 -2.53 4.92
C GLU A 38 9.57 -3.19 5.50
N SER A 39 8.51 -3.32 4.71
CA SER A 39 7.34 -4.12 5.05
C SER A 39 7.57 -5.59 4.68
N GLN A 40 7.33 -6.50 5.62
CA GLN A 40 7.43 -7.93 5.39
C GLN A 40 6.15 -8.65 5.83
N THR A 41 5.46 -9.26 4.87
CA THR A 41 4.18 -9.95 5.11
C THR A 41 4.31 -11.44 5.39
N ASN A 42 5.45 -12.06 5.04
CA ASN A 42 5.71 -13.48 5.23
C ASN A 42 7.21 -13.74 5.39
N PRO A 43 7.66 -14.81 6.09
CA PRO A 43 9.06 -15.19 6.11
C PRO A 43 9.63 -15.42 4.71
N SER A 44 10.82 -14.89 4.42
CA SER A 44 11.47 -15.05 3.11
C SER A 44 12.97 -15.31 3.22
N PRO A 45 13.47 -16.48 2.80
CA PRO A 45 14.86 -16.86 2.98
C PRO A 45 15.85 -16.00 2.19
N HIS A 46 15.40 -15.32 1.14
CA HIS A 46 16.24 -14.47 0.31
C HIS A 46 16.36 -13.03 0.83
N LYS A 47 15.41 -12.57 1.65
CA LYS A 47 15.36 -11.19 2.14
C LYS A 47 16.59 -10.79 2.98
N PRO A 48 17.16 -11.61 3.88
CA PRO A 48 18.34 -11.22 4.65
C PRO A 48 19.54 -10.81 3.78
N ALA A 49 19.77 -11.50 2.66
CA ALA A 49 20.84 -11.13 1.72
C ALA A 49 20.55 -9.79 1.03
N SER A 50 19.29 -9.52 0.68
CA SER A 50 18.87 -8.23 0.13
C SER A 50 19.02 -7.10 1.14
N TRP A 51 18.59 -7.31 2.38
CA TRP A 51 18.72 -6.34 3.47
C TRP A 51 20.17 -6.01 3.79
N ALA A 52 21.04 -7.02 3.89
CA ALA A 52 22.47 -6.81 4.09
C ALA A 52 23.09 -5.98 2.96
N TYR A 53 22.68 -6.24 1.72
CA TYR A 53 23.09 -5.44 0.56
C TYR A 53 22.63 -3.99 0.70
N TYR A 54 21.37 -3.73 1.10
CA TYR A 54 20.85 -2.36 1.29
C TYR A 54 21.66 -1.58 2.30
N LEU A 55 21.86 -2.14 3.48
CA LEU A 55 22.58 -1.45 4.54
C LEU A 55 24.04 -1.19 4.12
N SER A 56 24.69 -2.18 3.52
CA SER A 56 26.07 -2.02 3.04
C SER A 56 26.17 -0.95 1.95
N HIS A 57 25.24 -0.94 1.00
CA HIS A 57 25.21 0.04 -0.09
C HIS A 57 24.91 1.45 0.42
N VAL A 58 23.89 1.59 1.29
CA VAL A 58 23.50 2.88 1.89
C VAL A 58 24.64 3.44 2.74
N TYR A 59 25.31 2.61 3.54
CA TYR A 59 26.48 3.01 4.30
C TYR A 59 27.62 3.48 3.39
N ALA A 60 27.95 2.71 2.35
CA ALA A 60 28.99 3.08 1.39
C ALA A 60 28.67 4.37 0.63
N LYS A 61 27.38 4.60 0.30
CA LYS A 61 26.92 5.76 -0.46
C LYS A 61 26.90 7.05 0.37
N TYR A 62 26.43 6.99 1.62
CA TYR A 62 26.20 8.18 2.43
C TYR A 62 27.22 8.37 3.55
N GLY A 63 28.01 7.35 3.90
CA GLY A 63 28.95 7.41 5.02
C GLY A 63 28.29 7.53 6.40
N VAL A 64 26.99 7.24 6.49
CA VAL A 64 26.17 7.39 7.70
C VAL A 64 25.70 5.99 8.14
N PRO A 65 25.82 5.63 9.44
CA PRO A 65 25.40 4.32 9.95
C PRO A 65 23.95 3.99 9.59
N PRO A 66 23.67 2.83 8.97
CA PRO A 66 22.32 2.45 8.60
C PRO A 66 21.65 1.58 9.69
N VAL A 67 20.34 1.72 9.84
CA VAL A 67 19.46 0.93 10.70
C VAL A 67 18.35 0.36 9.84
N LEU A 68 18.06 -0.93 9.99
CA LEU A 68 16.93 -1.58 9.33
C LEU A 68 15.77 -1.72 10.31
N LEU A 69 14.61 -1.21 9.93
CA LEU A 69 13.33 -1.47 10.59
C LEU A 69 12.46 -2.33 9.67
N VAL A 70 12.07 -3.51 10.15
CA VAL A 70 11.17 -4.41 9.43
C VAL A 70 9.80 -4.36 10.10
N VAL A 71 8.79 -3.94 9.34
CA VAL A 71 7.40 -3.85 9.79
C VAL A 71 6.67 -5.15 9.42
N CYS A 72 6.10 -5.82 10.41
CA CYS A 72 5.47 -7.12 10.25
C CYS A 72 4.01 -7.10 10.72
N PRO A 73 3.05 -7.61 9.94
CA PRO A 73 1.63 -7.58 10.30
C PRO A 73 1.17 -8.77 11.15
N ASP A 74 2.07 -9.69 11.48
CA ASP A 74 1.76 -10.91 12.22
C ASP A 74 2.96 -11.35 13.07
N ARG A 75 2.68 -12.03 14.20
CA ARG A 75 3.72 -12.46 15.16
C ARG A 75 4.72 -13.44 14.56
N LYS A 76 4.29 -14.30 13.64
CA LYS A 76 5.16 -15.32 13.03
C LYS A 76 6.22 -14.68 12.14
N THR A 77 5.83 -13.72 11.32
CA THR A 77 6.74 -12.98 10.45
C THR A 77 7.66 -12.07 11.28
N ALA A 78 7.13 -11.42 12.32
CA ALA A 78 7.92 -10.60 13.24
C ALA A 78 9.03 -11.42 13.94
N ALA A 79 8.66 -12.57 14.53
CA ALA A 79 9.62 -13.46 15.19
C ALA A 79 10.69 -14.00 14.26
N TRP A 80 10.35 -14.24 12.98
CA TRP A 80 11.33 -14.60 11.97
C TRP A 80 12.26 -13.44 11.61
N ALA A 81 11.71 -12.23 11.41
CA ALA A 81 12.49 -11.05 11.05
C ALA A 81 13.42 -10.58 12.18
N ALA A 82 13.07 -10.85 13.44
CA ALA A 82 13.85 -10.48 14.62
C ALA A 82 15.11 -11.34 14.82
N GLN A 83 15.29 -12.38 14.02
CA GLN A 83 16.47 -13.23 14.08
C GLN A 83 17.74 -12.46 13.69
N GLN A 84 18.87 -12.87 14.28
CA GLN A 84 20.17 -12.48 13.76
C GLN A 84 20.49 -13.30 12.50
N PHE A 85 20.89 -12.62 11.43
CA PHE A 85 21.29 -13.28 10.19
C PHE A 85 22.79 -13.11 9.95
N ASP A 86 23.53 -14.21 10.05
CA ASP A 86 24.97 -14.23 9.79
C ASP A 86 25.27 -14.63 8.34
N ILE A 87 26.02 -13.79 7.64
CA ILE A 87 26.50 -14.01 6.27
C ILE A 87 27.99 -14.37 6.33
N GLY A 88 28.28 -15.64 6.08
CA GLY A 88 29.64 -16.18 6.06
C GLY A 88 29.67 -17.65 6.52
N PRO A 89 30.84 -18.31 6.47
CA PRO A 89 31.02 -19.62 7.09
C PRO A 89 30.68 -19.59 8.59
N ARG A 90 30.13 -20.68 9.14
CA ARG A 90 29.71 -20.76 10.55
C ARG A 90 30.82 -20.39 11.56
N GLN A 91 32.06 -20.71 11.21
CA GLN A 91 33.25 -20.43 12.03
C GLN A 91 33.81 -19.02 11.83
N TRP A 92 33.27 -18.25 10.88
CA TRP A 92 33.69 -16.88 10.58
C TRP A 92 32.55 -16.07 9.93
N PRO A 93 31.56 -15.58 10.69
CA PRO A 93 30.54 -14.69 10.17
C PRO A 93 31.19 -13.34 9.80
N SER A 94 31.16 -12.99 8.52
CA SER A 94 31.80 -11.75 8.02
C SER A 94 30.87 -10.54 8.09
N LEU A 95 29.56 -10.77 8.03
CA LEU A 95 28.54 -9.73 8.18
C LEU A 95 27.39 -10.30 9.01
N THR A 96 27.00 -9.57 10.05
CA THR A 96 25.88 -9.93 10.92
C THR A 96 24.80 -8.86 10.81
N LEU A 97 23.62 -9.25 10.32
CA LEU A 97 22.45 -8.40 10.21
C LEU A 97 21.57 -8.57 11.46
N ARG A 98 21.18 -7.45 12.06
CA ARG A 98 20.26 -7.39 13.21
C ARG A 98 19.15 -6.37 12.92
N PRO A 99 18.02 -6.82 12.37
CA PRO A 99 16.89 -5.93 12.11
C PRO A 99 16.24 -5.47 13.42
N LEU A 100 15.82 -4.21 13.48
CA LEU A 100 14.75 -3.80 14.40
C LEU A 100 13.44 -4.28 13.79
N VAL A 101 12.54 -4.80 14.62
CA VAL A 101 11.24 -5.30 14.17
C VAL A 101 10.15 -4.52 14.86
N LEU A 102 9.15 -4.14 14.08
CA LEU A 102 7.91 -3.56 14.55
C LEU A 102 6.77 -4.48 14.13
N GLY A 103 6.31 -5.32 15.06
CA GLY A 103 5.21 -6.24 14.91
C GLY A 103 4.08 -5.98 15.90
N PRO A 104 3.11 -6.91 16.00
CA PRO A 104 1.97 -6.77 16.92
C PRO A 104 2.40 -6.61 18.39
N ASP A 105 3.41 -7.36 18.84
CA ASP A 105 3.81 -7.38 20.26
C ASP A 105 4.51 -6.09 20.72
N GLU A 106 5.01 -5.27 19.78
CA GLU A 106 5.64 -3.98 20.08
C GLU A 106 4.62 -2.83 20.26
N LEU A 107 3.34 -3.05 19.97
CA LEU A 107 2.29 -2.05 20.13
C LEU A 107 1.22 -2.49 21.14
N PRO A 108 0.64 -1.54 21.89
CA PRO A 108 -0.44 -1.86 22.82
C PRO A 108 -1.72 -2.24 22.06
N VAL A 109 -2.46 -3.19 22.62
CA VAL A 109 -3.85 -3.45 22.23
C VAL A 109 -4.72 -2.35 22.85
N ILE A 110 -5.23 -1.45 22.01
CA ILE A 110 -6.06 -0.32 22.42
C ILE A 110 -7.53 -0.70 22.18
N ASP A 111 -8.20 -1.25 23.19
CA ASP A 111 -9.58 -1.77 23.10
C ASP A 111 -10.65 -0.84 23.71
N SER A 112 -10.24 0.28 24.30
CA SER A 112 -11.11 1.29 24.90
C SER A 112 -11.30 2.48 23.96
N PRO A 113 -12.56 2.93 23.72
CA PRO A 113 -12.82 4.16 22.95
C PRO A 113 -12.14 5.40 23.53
N ASP A 114 -12.10 5.52 24.87
CA ASP A 114 -11.49 6.67 25.55
C ASP A 114 -9.97 6.67 25.38
N GLU A 115 -9.35 5.49 25.32
CA GLU A 115 -7.92 5.38 25.06
C GLU A 115 -7.61 5.62 23.59
N ALA A 116 -8.42 5.07 22.68
CA ALA A 116 -8.30 5.31 21.25
C ALA A 116 -8.42 6.79 20.88
N ALA A 117 -9.32 7.52 21.54
CA ALA A 117 -9.51 8.96 21.31
C ALA A 117 -8.33 9.82 21.80
N ARG A 118 -7.50 9.34 22.75
CA ARG A 118 -6.32 10.09 23.21
C ARG A 118 -5.22 10.13 22.16
N ASP A 119 -5.09 9.08 21.36
CA ASP A 119 -4.09 8.96 20.31
C ASP A 119 -4.60 8.10 19.15
N ILE A 120 -5.38 8.75 18.27
CA ILE A 120 -5.95 8.11 17.07
C ILE A 120 -4.84 7.61 16.13
N PRO A 121 -3.76 8.38 15.83
CA PRO A 121 -2.65 7.88 15.01
C PRO A 121 -2.01 6.59 15.56
N LEU A 122 -1.74 6.52 16.86
CA LEU A 122 -1.22 5.30 17.49
C LEU A 122 -2.22 4.14 17.40
N THR A 123 -3.51 4.42 17.57
CA THR A 123 -4.56 3.40 17.45
C THR A 123 -4.67 2.83 16.04
N ILE A 124 -4.56 3.68 15.01
CA ILE A 124 -4.51 3.24 13.61
C ILE A 124 -3.29 2.35 13.36
N LEU A 125 -2.12 2.75 13.87
CA LEU A 125 -0.91 1.95 13.75
C LEU A 125 -1.06 0.60 14.47
N SER A 126 -1.61 0.60 15.69
CA SER A 126 -1.91 -0.61 16.47
C SER A 126 -2.85 -1.55 15.69
N ALA A 127 -3.95 -1.03 15.16
CA ALA A 127 -4.89 -1.80 14.34
C ALA A 127 -4.24 -2.36 13.06
N ALA A 128 -3.39 -1.57 12.39
CA ALA A 128 -2.72 -1.99 11.17
C ALA A 128 -1.72 -3.12 11.41
N LEU A 129 -1.00 -3.11 12.54
CA LEU A 129 -0.08 -4.20 12.89
C LEU A 129 -0.79 -5.41 13.48
N HIS A 130 -1.90 -5.23 14.19
CA HIS A 130 -2.70 -6.34 14.73
C HIS A 130 -3.67 -6.93 13.71
N ARG A 131 -3.73 -6.45 12.46
CA ARG A 131 -4.77 -6.82 11.46
C ARG A 131 -4.95 -8.32 11.18
N CYS A 132 -3.94 -9.14 11.47
CA CYS A 132 -3.98 -10.61 11.33
C CYS A 132 -4.26 -11.36 12.65
N GLU A 133 -4.30 -10.64 13.77
CA GLU A 133 -4.42 -11.19 15.12
C GLU A 133 -5.88 -11.10 15.65
N PRO A 134 -6.27 -11.92 16.64
CA PRO A 134 -7.61 -11.88 17.24
C PRO A 134 -7.99 -10.51 17.84
N GLU A 135 -7.01 -9.78 18.37
CA GLU A 135 -7.18 -8.50 19.06
C GLU A 135 -7.60 -7.35 18.12
N ALA A 136 -7.43 -7.52 16.79
CA ALA A 136 -7.81 -6.54 15.78
C ALA A 136 -9.25 -6.04 15.95
N ASP A 137 -10.17 -6.96 16.27
CA ASP A 137 -11.60 -6.64 16.36
C ASP A 137 -11.86 -5.64 17.49
N ALA A 138 -11.23 -5.84 18.64
CA ALA A 138 -11.39 -4.96 19.79
C ALA A 138 -10.84 -3.55 19.48
N ILE A 139 -9.68 -3.49 18.82
CA ILE A 139 -9.03 -2.24 18.43
C ILE A 139 -9.87 -1.47 17.40
N LEU A 140 -10.37 -2.15 16.37
CA LEU A 140 -11.21 -1.53 15.33
C LEU A 140 -12.52 -1.01 15.90
N ASN A 141 -13.14 -1.72 16.84
CA ASN A 141 -14.34 -1.25 17.54
C ASN A 141 -14.07 -0.01 18.39
N ALA A 142 -12.94 0.03 19.10
CA ALA A 142 -12.51 1.20 19.88
C ALA A 142 -12.25 2.41 18.98
N LEU A 143 -11.51 2.19 17.89
CA LEU A 143 -11.18 3.21 16.90
C LEU A 143 -12.44 3.77 16.21
N ALA A 144 -13.37 2.91 15.80
CA ALA A 144 -14.62 3.37 15.16
C ALA A 144 -15.42 4.32 16.07
N LYS A 145 -15.48 4.03 17.37
CA LYS A 145 -16.15 4.89 18.36
C LYS A 145 -15.39 6.19 18.59
N ALA A 146 -14.06 6.15 18.65
CA ALA A 146 -13.22 7.35 18.75
C ALA A 146 -13.37 8.26 17.53
N LEU A 147 -13.36 7.69 16.32
CA LEU A 147 -13.56 8.44 15.08
C LEU A 147 -14.97 9.01 14.95
N LYS A 148 -15.98 8.32 15.50
CA LYS A 148 -17.33 8.87 15.58
C LYS A 148 -17.36 10.16 16.42
N SER A 149 -16.77 10.11 17.61
CA SER A 149 -16.68 11.30 18.47
C SER A 149 -15.87 12.42 17.79
N LEU A 150 -14.79 12.10 17.09
CA LEU A 150 -14.02 13.09 16.34
C LEU A 150 -14.85 13.67 15.18
N SER A 151 -15.66 12.87 14.51
CA SER A 151 -16.46 13.34 13.37
C SER A 151 -17.55 14.35 13.76
N ASP A 152 -18.01 14.32 15.02
CA ASP A 152 -18.94 15.33 15.55
C ASP A 152 -18.30 16.73 15.61
N ASP A 153 -16.96 16.80 15.76
CA ASP A 153 -16.19 18.05 15.86
C ASP A 153 -15.42 18.41 14.57
N ASP A 154 -14.82 17.42 13.90
CA ASP A 154 -13.97 17.57 12.71
C ASP A 154 -14.12 16.37 11.75
N GLU A 155 -15.14 16.46 10.89
CA GLU A 155 -15.47 15.44 9.88
C GLU A 155 -14.30 15.20 8.89
N SER A 156 -13.55 16.24 8.53
CA SER A 156 -12.47 16.15 7.55
C SER A 156 -11.30 15.31 8.07
N THR A 157 -10.86 15.60 9.29
CA THR A 157 -9.77 14.86 9.93
C THR A 157 -10.17 13.41 10.20
N ALA A 158 -11.40 13.19 10.68
CA ALA A 158 -11.93 11.85 10.86
C ALA A 158 -11.98 11.05 9.53
N GLY A 159 -12.40 11.69 8.43
CA GLY A 159 -12.38 11.10 7.09
C GLY A 159 -10.99 10.63 6.64
N THR A 160 -9.97 11.45 6.88
CA THR A 160 -8.58 11.10 6.55
C THR A 160 -8.10 9.87 7.33
N PHE A 161 -8.44 9.78 8.61
CA PHE A 161 -8.10 8.64 9.44
C PHE A 161 -8.84 7.35 9.02
N ILE A 162 -10.09 7.45 8.58
CA ILE A 162 -10.84 6.31 8.05
C ILE A 162 -10.17 5.75 6.79
N GLU A 163 -9.78 6.63 5.86
CA GLU A 163 -9.09 6.23 4.63
C GLU A 163 -7.73 5.61 4.92
N LEU A 164 -6.95 6.22 5.83
CA LEU A 164 -5.66 5.69 6.26
C LEU A 164 -5.81 4.30 6.86
N MET A 165 -6.85 4.08 7.67
CA MET A 165 -7.11 2.78 8.26
C MET A 165 -7.48 1.74 7.20
N GLU A 166 -8.39 2.06 6.26
CA GLU A 166 -8.77 1.14 5.17
C GLU A 166 -7.55 0.68 4.36
N GLN A 167 -6.65 1.62 4.03
CA GLN A 167 -5.40 1.30 3.33
C GLN A 167 -4.48 0.39 4.18
N GLY A 168 -4.43 0.62 5.49
CA GLY A 168 -3.61 -0.16 6.43
C GLY A 168 -4.08 -1.60 6.65
N LEU A 169 -5.37 -1.91 6.46
CA LEU A 169 -5.91 -3.26 6.69
C LEU A 169 -5.73 -4.20 5.49
N GLY A 170 -5.59 -3.68 4.27
CA GLY A 170 -5.45 -4.49 3.05
C GLY A 170 -6.63 -5.45 2.83
N MET A 171 -6.37 -6.64 2.28
CA MET A 171 -7.39 -7.68 2.03
C MET A 171 -7.49 -8.68 3.20
N THR A 172 -7.82 -8.19 4.40
CA THR A 172 -7.90 -9.02 5.62
C THR A 172 -9.33 -9.11 6.17
N ARG A 173 -9.57 -10.07 7.08
CA ARG A 173 -10.83 -10.14 7.86
C ARG A 173 -11.08 -8.85 8.65
N ALA A 174 -10.02 -8.24 9.17
CA ALA A 174 -10.09 -6.96 9.85
C ALA A 174 -10.61 -5.84 8.93
N ALA A 175 -10.24 -5.85 7.64
CA ALA A 175 -10.79 -4.92 6.65
C ALA A 175 -12.30 -5.14 6.42
N ASP A 176 -12.77 -6.39 6.42
CA ASP A 176 -14.21 -6.69 6.29
C ASP A 176 -14.99 -6.19 7.51
N LEU A 177 -14.46 -6.38 8.72
CA LEU A 177 -15.03 -5.84 9.94
C LEU A 177 -15.05 -4.31 9.90
N TRP A 178 -13.94 -3.68 9.50
CA TRP A 178 -13.86 -2.23 9.38
C TRP A 178 -14.92 -1.67 8.43
N ARG A 179 -15.04 -2.25 7.23
CA ARG A 179 -16.10 -1.87 6.28
C ARG A 179 -17.51 -2.03 6.86
N HIS A 180 -17.74 -3.05 7.67
CA HIS A 180 -19.02 -3.23 8.37
C HIS A 180 -19.25 -2.14 9.43
N LEU A 181 -18.24 -1.84 10.27
CA LEU A 181 -18.30 -0.77 11.27
C LEU A 181 -18.54 0.59 10.62
N MET A 182 -17.88 0.89 9.50
CA MET A 182 -18.10 2.14 8.76
C MET A 182 -19.52 2.23 8.19
N ALA A 183 -20.11 1.11 7.79
CA ALA A 183 -21.48 1.07 7.28
C ALA A 183 -22.56 1.21 8.38
N VAL A 184 -22.31 0.63 9.56
CA VAL A 184 -23.29 0.55 10.66
C VAL A 184 -23.13 1.68 11.69
N ASP A 185 -21.92 1.93 12.17
CA ASP A 185 -21.65 2.82 13.31
C ASP A 185 -21.34 4.27 12.89
N LEU A 186 -20.81 4.45 11.67
CA LEU A 186 -20.47 5.75 11.08
C LEU A 186 -21.43 6.18 9.96
N SER A 187 -22.68 5.72 10.00
CA SER A 187 -23.76 6.17 9.12
C SER A 187 -24.04 7.69 9.17
N PHE A 188 -23.31 8.45 10.00
CA PHE A 188 -23.32 9.91 10.06
C PHE A 188 -22.46 10.60 8.99
N PHE A 189 -21.48 9.93 8.36
CA PHE A 189 -20.80 10.46 7.14
C PHE A 189 -21.68 10.44 5.88
N GLN A 190 -22.99 10.19 6.07
CA GLN A 190 -24.06 10.17 5.08
C GLN A 190 -24.86 11.49 5.10
N SER A 191 -24.20 12.65 5.06
CA SER A 191 -24.92 13.80 4.50
C SER A 191 -25.32 13.46 3.06
N GLN A 192 -26.52 13.83 2.64
CA GLN A 192 -27.02 13.58 1.28
C GLN A 192 -26.01 14.10 0.22
N THR A 193 -25.30 15.17 0.57
CA THR A 193 -24.19 15.79 -0.15
C THR A 193 -22.96 14.88 -0.27
N ALA A 194 -22.53 14.23 0.81
CA ALA A 194 -21.37 13.32 0.77
C ALA A 194 -21.69 11.98 0.07
N GLN A 195 -22.96 11.54 0.07
CA GLN A 195 -23.41 10.45 -0.80
C GLN A 195 -23.42 10.86 -2.27
N GLN A 196 -23.89 12.07 -2.59
CA GLN A 196 -23.84 12.61 -3.95
C GLN A 196 -22.41 12.74 -4.45
N LEU A 197 -21.51 13.35 -3.68
CA LEU A 197 -20.09 13.52 -4.06
C LEU A 197 -19.36 12.18 -4.25
N ARG A 198 -19.64 11.16 -3.42
CA ARG A 198 -19.08 9.81 -3.61
C ARG A 198 -19.73 9.06 -4.76
N ALA A 199 -21.03 9.23 -4.99
CA ALA A 199 -21.71 8.65 -6.15
C ALA A 199 -21.19 9.28 -7.45
N GLU A 200 -20.96 10.60 -7.44
CA GLU A 200 -20.39 11.40 -8.52
C GLU A 200 -18.93 10.99 -8.75
N GLY A 201 -18.07 10.99 -7.74
CA GLY A 201 -16.67 10.54 -7.87
C GLY A 201 -16.52 9.06 -8.27
N ARG A 202 -17.43 8.17 -7.84
CA ARG A 202 -17.46 6.78 -8.34
C ARG A 202 -18.00 6.67 -9.75
N ALA A 203 -18.92 7.54 -10.16
CA ALA A 203 -19.43 7.58 -11.53
C ALA A 203 -18.34 8.11 -12.47
N GLU A 204 -17.65 9.18 -12.07
CA GLU A 204 -16.52 9.79 -12.77
C GLU A 204 -15.35 8.81 -12.88
N GLY A 205 -14.90 8.18 -11.78
CA GLY A 205 -13.84 7.17 -11.84
C GLY A 205 -14.21 5.91 -12.65
N ARG A 206 -15.49 5.54 -12.70
CA ARG A 206 -15.97 4.47 -13.60
C ARG A 206 -15.97 4.92 -15.06
N ALA A 207 -16.34 6.17 -15.34
CA ALA A 207 -16.29 6.74 -16.68
C ALA A 207 -14.83 6.82 -17.18
N GLU A 208 -13.93 7.40 -16.40
CA GLU A 208 -12.49 7.49 -16.71
C GLU A 208 -11.86 6.11 -16.94
N GLY A 209 -12.15 5.14 -16.04
CA GLY A 209 -11.67 3.77 -16.19
C GLY A 209 -12.18 3.11 -17.47
N ARG A 210 -13.45 3.33 -17.80
CA ARG A 210 -14.07 2.75 -19.00
C ARG A 210 -13.55 3.42 -20.28
N ALA A 211 -13.30 4.72 -20.28
CA ALA A 211 -12.65 5.44 -21.37
C ALA A 211 -11.25 4.89 -21.64
N LYS A 212 -10.46 4.67 -20.57
CA LYS A 212 -9.13 4.06 -20.67
C LYS A 212 -9.18 2.64 -21.25
N ASP A 213 -10.14 1.82 -20.81
CA ASP A 213 -10.31 0.46 -21.32
C ASP A 213 -10.62 0.45 -22.84
N ILE A 214 -11.45 1.38 -23.31
CA ILE A 214 -11.75 1.54 -24.75
C ILE A 214 -10.49 1.87 -25.54
N LEU A 215 -9.70 2.85 -25.08
CA LEU A 215 -8.48 3.27 -25.75
C LEU A 215 -7.43 2.15 -25.82
N VAL A 216 -7.26 1.39 -24.72
CA VAL A 216 -6.38 0.22 -24.69
C VAL A 216 -6.87 -0.87 -25.64
N LEU A 217 -8.19 -1.12 -25.67
CA LEU A 217 -8.79 -2.12 -26.55
C LEU A 217 -8.61 -1.77 -28.03
N LEU A 218 -8.87 -0.52 -28.44
CA LEU A 218 -8.71 -0.06 -29.81
C LEU A 218 -7.24 -0.12 -30.25
N SER A 219 -6.31 0.27 -29.36
CA SER A 219 -4.87 0.15 -29.60
C SER A 219 -4.44 -1.31 -29.81
N HIS A 220 -4.89 -2.23 -28.95
CA HIS A 220 -4.58 -3.66 -29.08
C HIS A 220 -5.16 -4.26 -30.38
N ARG A 221 -6.29 -3.73 -30.84
CA ARG A 221 -6.93 -4.16 -32.10
C ARG A 221 -6.34 -3.49 -33.35
N GLY A 222 -5.38 -2.58 -33.19
CA GLY A 222 -4.76 -1.86 -34.30
C GLY A 222 -5.73 -0.93 -35.04
N VAL A 223 -6.77 -0.44 -34.35
CA VAL A 223 -7.69 0.55 -34.91
C VAL A 223 -7.05 1.93 -34.74
N ASP A 224 -6.72 2.58 -35.86
CA ASP A 224 -6.20 3.93 -35.84
C ASP A 224 -7.28 4.91 -35.36
N ILE A 225 -6.95 5.66 -34.31
CA ILE A 225 -7.79 6.70 -33.72
C ILE A 225 -7.09 8.06 -33.90
N THR A 226 -7.87 9.08 -34.24
CA THR A 226 -7.37 10.46 -34.30
C THR A 226 -7.22 11.03 -32.88
N GLU A 227 -6.49 12.13 -32.73
CA GLU A 227 -6.39 12.81 -31.43
C GLU A 227 -7.76 13.34 -30.98
N ASP A 228 -8.55 13.87 -31.92
CA ASP A 228 -9.91 14.34 -31.66
C ASP A 228 -10.83 13.21 -31.13
N ASP A 229 -10.69 11.98 -31.67
CA ASP A 229 -11.45 10.81 -31.21
C ASP A 229 -10.97 10.32 -29.83
N ARG A 230 -9.67 10.44 -29.54
CA ARG A 230 -9.08 10.10 -28.24
C ARG A 230 -9.59 11.04 -27.16
N ASP A 231 -9.56 12.34 -27.42
CA ASP A 231 -10.08 13.37 -26.50
C ASP A 231 -11.59 13.18 -26.30
N ARG A 232 -12.33 12.89 -27.37
CA ARG A 232 -13.76 12.57 -27.29
C ARG A 232 -14.08 11.36 -26.38
N ILE A 233 -13.23 10.34 -26.36
CA ILE A 233 -13.39 9.18 -25.46
C ILE A 233 -13.00 9.54 -24.03
N ALA A 234 -11.89 10.26 -23.84
CA ALA A 234 -11.37 10.65 -22.54
C ALA A 234 -12.29 11.62 -21.79
N ASP A 235 -12.89 12.57 -22.51
CA ASP A 235 -13.75 13.61 -21.93
C ASP A 235 -15.22 13.17 -21.76
N CYS A 236 -15.56 11.94 -22.16
CA CYS A 236 -16.91 11.42 -22.03
C CYS A 236 -17.19 11.01 -20.57
N GLY A 237 -17.97 11.81 -19.85
CA GLY A 237 -18.39 11.51 -18.47
C GLY A 237 -19.62 10.60 -18.36
N ASP A 238 -20.21 10.13 -19.47
CA ASP A 238 -21.45 9.33 -19.47
C ASP A 238 -21.13 7.81 -19.49
N PRO A 239 -21.40 7.07 -18.40
CA PRO A 239 -21.09 5.65 -18.32
C PRO A 239 -21.88 4.77 -19.29
N GLU A 240 -23.11 5.15 -19.69
CA GLU A 240 -23.91 4.35 -20.63
C GLU A 240 -23.36 4.48 -22.05
N VAL A 241 -22.98 5.70 -22.44
CA VAL A 241 -22.30 5.97 -23.71
C VAL A 241 -20.97 5.24 -23.78
N LEU A 242 -20.15 5.31 -22.73
CA LEU A 242 -18.89 4.59 -22.65
C LEU A 242 -19.07 3.07 -22.66
N SER A 243 -20.11 2.53 -22.02
CA SER A 243 -20.38 1.09 -22.08
C SER A 243 -20.77 0.64 -23.50
N LEU A 244 -21.57 1.44 -24.20
CA LEU A 244 -21.94 1.20 -25.60
C LEU A 244 -20.71 1.24 -26.52
N TRP A 245 -19.86 2.26 -26.35
CA TRP A 245 -18.61 2.38 -27.10
C TRP A 245 -17.66 1.23 -26.81
N PHE A 246 -17.53 0.79 -25.57
CA PHE A 246 -16.73 -0.39 -25.22
C PHE A 246 -17.24 -1.65 -25.92
N THR A 247 -18.54 -1.91 -25.90
CA THR A 247 -19.12 -3.07 -26.60
C THR A 247 -18.86 -3.02 -28.10
N ARG A 248 -18.93 -1.84 -28.72
CA ARG A 248 -18.63 -1.67 -30.16
C ARG A 248 -17.15 -1.79 -30.46
N ALA A 249 -16.29 -1.26 -29.59
CA ALA A 249 -14.84 -1.35 -29.72
C ALA A 249 -14.32 -2.80 -29.71
N ILE A 250 -15.11 -3.79 -29.26
CA ILE A 250 -14.79 -5.21 -29.37
C ILE A 250 -14.79 -5.69 -30.82
N THR A 251 -15.66 -5.16 -31.68
CA THR A 251 -15.83 -5.63 -33.08
C THR A 251 -15.48 -4.58 -34.13
N ALA A 252 -15.48 -3.28 -33.78
CA ALA A 252 -15.24 -2.17 -34.70
C ALA A 252 -13.92 -2.30 -35.48
N THR A 253 -13.95 -2.06 -36.80
CA THR A 253 -12.73 -2.04 -37.63
C THR A 253 -12.18 -0.64 -37.85
N THR A 254 -12.97 0.39 -37.50
CA THR A 254 -12.60 1.80 -37.58
C THR A 254 -13.09 2.56 -36.34
N ALA A 255 -12.46 3.70 -36.02
CA ALA A 255 -12.89 4.55 -34.90
C ALA A 255 -14.34 5.07 -35.08
N ALA A 256 -14.73 5.37 -36.32
CA ALA A 256 -16.08 5.85 -36.65
C ALA A 256 -17.19 4.85 -36.24
N GLU A 257 -16.94 3.54 -36.34
CA GLU A 257 -17.88 2.48 -35.94
C GLU A 257 -18.12 2.41 -34.43
N VAL A 258 -17.22 2.97 -33.61
CA VAL A 258 -17.41 3.07 -32.15
C VAL A 258 -18.48 4.12 -31.83
N PHE A 259 -18.49 5.21 -32.59
CA PHE A 259 -19.30 6.40 -32.34
C PHE A 259 -20.63 6.47 -33.10
N THR A 260 -20.98 5.47 -33.92
CA THR A 260 -22.23 5.49 -34.71
C THR A 260 -23.46 5.51 -33.80
N ASP A 261 -24.43 6.40 -34.03
CA ASP A 261 -25.68 6.35 -33.24
C ASP A 261 -26.41 5.03 -33.51
N ALA A 262 -27.08 4.50 -32.48
CA ALA A 262 -27.98 3.37 -32.66
C ALA A 262 -29.15 3.79 -33.55
N THR A 263 -28.99 3.65 -34.88
CA THR A 263 -30.13 3.53 -35.78
C THR A 263 -30.90 2.28 -35.36
N GLY A 264 -32.20 2.46 -35.13
CA GLY A 264 -33.11 1.52 -34.47
C GLY A 264 -33.33 0.18 -35.17
#